data_AF-A0A1T5JZ21-F1
#
_entry.id   AF-A0A1T5JZ21-F1
#
_cell.length_a   1.000
_cell.length_b   1.000
_cell.length_c   1.000
_cell.angle_alpha   90.00
_cell.angle_beta   90.00
_cell.angle_gamma   90.00
#
_symmetry.space_group_name_H-M   'P 1'
#
loop_
_entity.id
_entity.type
_entity.pdbx_description
1 polymer ?
#
loop_
_entity_poly.entity_id
_entity_poly.type
_entity_poly.pdbx_seq_one_letter_code
_entity_poly.pdbx_strand_id
1 'polypeptide(L)' 'MKSDPKALKASLLKRELELQRLIRQMKFDQLHNSSVYRNLEKELTVVKEQLTFQES' A
#
# COMPACT_ATOMS: atom_id res chain seq x y z
N MET A 1 -7.14 7.73 22.35
CA MET A 1 -7.26 6.26 22.31
C MET A 1 -6.05 5.73 21.55
N LYS A 2 -5.19 4.90 22.17
CA LYS A 2 -4.07 4.27 21.47
C LYS A 2 -4.63 3.19 20.55
N SER A 3 -4.34 3.26 19.26
CA SER A 3 -4.78 2.28 18.27
C SER A 3 -4.24 0.89 18.66
N ASP A 4 -5.10 -0.13 18.68
CA ASP A 4 -4.69 -1.51 18.88
C ASP A 4 -3.69 -1.90 17.76
N PRO A 5 -2.47 -2.36 18.09
CA PRO A 5 -1.47 -2.80 17.11
C PRO A 5 -2.02 -3.83 16.11
N LYS A 6 -2.94 -4.71 16.53
CA LYS A 6 -3.59 -5.68 15.63
C LYS A 6 -4.51 -5.01 14.62
N ALA A 7 -5.25 -3.98 15.07
CA ALA A 7 -6.13 -3.20 14.19
C ALA A 7 -5.31 -2.37 13.19
N LEU A 8 -4.16 -1.82 13.63
CA LEU A 8 -3.24 -1.11 12.75
C LEU A 8 -2.67 -2.04 11.67
N LYS A 9 -2.18 -3.23 12.06
CA LYS A 9 -1.67 -4.23 11.09
C LYS A 9 -2.74 -4.63 10.07
N ALA A 10 -3.96 -4.90 10.52
CA ALA A 10 -5.07 -5.24 9.61
C ALA A 10 -5.39 -4.10 8.63
N SER A 11 -5.36 -2.84 9.09
CA SER A 11 -5.54 -1.67 8.24
C SER A 11 -4.43 -1.54 7.19
N LEU A 12 -3.18 -1.78 7.57
CA LEU A 12 -2.04 -1.73 6.66
C LEU A 12 -2.11 -2.83 5.59
N LEU A 13 -2.47 -4.06 5.96
CA LEU A 13 -2.66 -5.16 4.99
C LEU A 13 -3.78 -4.86 4.00
N LYS A 14 -4.91 -4.31 4.48
CA LYS A 14 -6.00 -3.89 3.59
C LYS A 14 -5.50 -2.83 2.61
N ARG A 15 -4.76 -1.83 3.09
CA ARG A 15 -4.21 -0.77 2.25
C ARG A 15 -3.21 -1.30 1.22
N GLU A 16 -2.36 -2.25 1.61
CA GLU A 16 -1.43 -2.91 0.69
C GLU A 16 -2.17 -3.57 -0.48
N LEU A 17 -3.21 -4.35 -0.19
CA LEU A 17 -4.01 -5.05 -1.20
C LEU A 17 -4.71 -4.08 -2.16
N GLU A 18 -5.24 -2.97 -1.64
CA GLU A 18 -5.86 -1.90 -2.44
C GLU A 18 -4.84 -1.26 -3.40
N LEU A 19 -3.66 -0.89 -2.89
CA LEU A 19 -2.60 -0.29 -3.69
C LEU A 19 -2.11 -1.26 -4.79
N GLN A 20 -1.90 -2.52 -4.44
CA GLN A 20 -1.53 -3.55 -5.43
C GLN A 20 -2.59 -3.72 -6.52
N ARG A 21 -3.88 -3.71 -6.14
CA ARG A 21 -4.99 -3.78 -7.12
C ARG A 21 -4.98 -2.59 -8.06
N LEU A 22 -4.86 -1.36 -7.54
CA LEU A 22 -4.82 -0.14 -8.35
C LEU A 22 -3.62 -0.12 -9.30
N ILE A 23 -2.43 -0.45 -8.81
CA ILE A 23 -1.22 -0.53 -9.63
C ILE A 23 -1.39 -1.55 -10.77
N ARG A 24 -1.95 -2.73 -10.49
CA ARG A 24 -2.23 -3.73 -11.53
C ARG A 24 -3.22 -3.22 -12.58
N GLN A 25 -4.29 -2.57 -12.14
CA GLN A 25 -5.28 -1.97 -13.04
C GLN A 25 -4.64 -0.91 -13.94
N MET A 26 -3.86 0.01 -13.37
CA MET A 26 -3.18 1.05 -14.13
C MET A 26 -2.12 0.50 -15.10
N LYS A 27 -1.44 -0.61 -14.76
CA LYS A 27 -0.56 -1.30 -15.71
C LYS A 27 -1.33 -1.85 -16.90
N PHE A 28 -2.46 -2.51 -16.62
CA PHE A 28 -3.34 -3.06 -17.65
C PHE A 28 -3.88 -1.95 -18.57
N ASP A 29 -4.27 -0.82 -17.99
CA ASP A 29 -4.76 0.36 -18.72
C ASP A 29 -3.63 1.19 -19.37
N GLN A 30 -2.38 0.73 -19.31
CA GLN A 30 -1.18 1.41 -19.83
C GLN A 30 -0.91 2.81 -19.22
N LEU A 31 -1.44 3.09 -18.03
CA LEU A 31 -1.29 4.34 -17.29
C LEU A 31 -0.05 4.39 -16.37
N HIS A 32 0.88 3.44 -16.50
CA HIS A 32 2.05 3.31 -15.63
C HIS A 32 3.07 4.46 -15.75
N ASN A 33 2.98 5.27 -16.80
CA ASN A 33 3.82 6.47 -16.96
C ASN A 33 3.29 7.70 -16.20
N SER A 34 2.08 7.62 -15.63
CA SER A 34 1.47 8.72 -14.89
C SER A 34 2.20 9.03 -13.57
N SER A 35 2.10 10.27 -13.12
CA SER A 35 2.57 10.67 -11.78
C SER A 35 1.81 9.93 -10.67
N VAL A 36 0.51 9.69 -10.88
CA VAL A 36 -0.36 8.94 -9.96
C VAL A 36 0.17 7.52 -9.74
N TYR A 37 0.52 6.81 -10.82
CA TYR A 37 1.09 5.46 -10.72
C TYR A 37 2.36 5.44 -9.86
N ARG A 38 3.30 6.36 -10.12
CA ARG A 38 4.55 6.49 -9.33
C ARG A 38 4.28 6.81 -7.86
N ASN A 39 3.26 7.61 -7.57
CA ASN A 39 2.87 7.91 -6.19
C ASN A 39 2.30 6.68 -5.49
N LEU A 40 1.49 5.87 -6.18
CA LEU A 40 0.96 4.62 -5.63
C LEU A 40 2.09 3.60 -5.35
N GLU A 41 3.11 3.53 -6.20
CA GLU A 41 4.29 2.68 -5.94
C GLU A 41 5.05 3.12 -4.70
N LYS A 42 5.28 4.43 -4.53
CA LYS A 42 5.94 4.96 -3.32
C LYS A 42 5.11 4.67 -2.07
N GLU A 43 3.80 4.88 -2.14
CA GLU A 43 2.91 4.58 -1.01
C GLU A 43 2.93 3.09 -0.66
N LEU A 44 2.92 2.21 -1.67
CA LEU A 44 3.01 0.77 -1.45
C LEU A 44 4.31 0.38 -0.75
N THR A 45 5.44 0.98 -1.12
CA THR A 45 6.72 0.77 -0.43
C THR A 45 6.63 1.18 1.04
N VAL A 46 6.09 2.38 1.34
CA VAL A 46 5.94 2.85 2.73
C VAL A 46 5.04 1.92 3.55
N VAL A 47 3.94 1.46 2.99
CA VAL A 47 3.03 0.51 3.69
C VAL A 47 3.73 -0.81 3.99
N LYS A 48 4.54 -1.32 3.06
CA LYS A 48 5.32 -2.56 3.29
C LYS A 48 6.36 -2.39 4.38
N GLU A 49 7.08 -1.27 4.38
CA GLU A 49 8.05 -0.95 5.44
C GLU A 49 7.37 -0.87 6.81
N GLN A 50 6.19 -0.23 6.89
CA GLN A 50 5.40 -0.17 8.11
C GLN A 50 4.94 -1.56 8.56
N LEU A 51 4.52 -2.43 7.65
CA LEU A 51 4.14 -3.81 7.95
C LEU A 51 5.32 -4.61 8.51
N THR A 52 6.50 -4.51 7.90
CA THR A 52 7.73 -5.15 8.41
C THR A 52 8.08 -4.66 9.82
N PHE A 53 7.92 -3.37 10.09
CA PHE A 53 8.14 -2.82 11.43
C PHE A 53 7.12 -3.34 12.47
N GLN A 54 5.88 -3.64 12.08
CA GLN A 54 4.89 -4.27 12.97
C GLN A 54 5.15 -5.76 13.23
N GLU A 55 6.09 -6.39 12.50
CA GLU A 55 6.46 -7.81 12.66
C GLU A 55 7.73 -8.02 13.48
N SER A 56 8.48 -6.95 13.75
CA SER A 56 9.70 -6.94 14.58
C SER A 56 9.38 -6.67 16.05
#